data_AF-A0A2H0PAK6-F1
#
_entry.id   AF-A0A2H0PAK6-F1
#
_cell.length_a   1.000
_cell.length_b   1.000
_cell.length_c   1.000
_cell.angle_alpha   90.00
_cell.angle_beta   90.00
_cell.angle_gamma   90.00
#
_symmetry.space_group_name_H-M   'P 1'
#
loop_
_entity.id
_entity.type
_entity.pdbx_description
1 polymer ?
#
loop_
_entity_poly.entity_id
_entity_poly.type
_entity_poly.pdbx_seq_one_letter_code
_entity_poly.pdbx_strand_id
1 'polypeptide(L)'
;MLEHTLDRAARAAGPQRVVTVVNSDHHIYLQRPRRLNIPGRLIAQPRRCDTGPGVFLPLSVVMAQDPKALVAVMPSDHFIHSKAAFQTILNEAFELATYLPRKIILLAAEPDAPEPDYGWITPGPRLIRSRASLVDRFKEKPHPAESEELHRGGSLWNTMIVVAQASALWESAQALHPEMASRFQALRPWIGTPVEAEAVDMVYRGMPSVNFSRDILER
;
A
#
# COMPACT_ATOMS: atom_id res chain seq x y z
N MET A 1 6.36 -15.05 -6.67
CA MET A 1 6.15 -13.63 -6.32
C MET A 1 5.50 -13.47 -4.96
N LEU A 2 4.24 -13.86 -4.79
CA LEU A 2 3.51 -13.74 -3.52
C LEU A 2 4.28 -14.29 -2.31
N GLU A 3 4.80 -15.51 -2.37
CA GLU A 3 5.61 -16.11 -1.28
C GLU A 3 6.80 -15.23 -0.86
N HIS A 4 7.49 -14.62 -1.83
CA HIS A 4 8.60 -13.72 -1.54
C HIS A 4 8.13 -12.45 -0.83
N THR A 5 6.98 -11.89 -1.22
CA THR A 5 6.40 -10.74 -0.51
C THR A 5 5.97 -11.12 0.91
N LEU A 6 5.38 -12.31 1.11
CA LEU A 6 4.98 -12.77 2.44
C LEU A 6 6.19 -13.00 3.36
N ASP A 7 7.28 -13.59 2.86
CA ASP A 7 8.56 -13.74 3.59
C ASP A 7 9.12 -12.36 3.98
N ARG A 8 9.11 -11.38 3.06
CA ARG A 8 9.53 -10.00 3.36
C ARG A 8 8.66 -9.34 4.43
N ALA A 9 7.34 -9.42 4.29
CA ALA A 9 6.40 -8.82 5.23
C ALA A 9 6.51 -9.44 6.64
N ALA A 10 6.63 -10.77 6.72
CA ALA A 10 6.79 -11.47 7.99
C ALA A 10 8.12 -11.15 8.67
N ARG A 11 9.21 -10.95 7.91
CA ARG A 11 10.50 -10.51 8.46
C ARG A 11 10.45 -9.07 8.99
N ALA A 12 9.73 -8.19 8.30
CA ALA A 12 9.63 -6.78 8.66
C ALA A 12 8.76 -6.54 9.91
N ALA A 13 7.58 -7.17 9.99
CA ALA A 13 6.59 -6.88 11.03
C ALA A 13 6.37 -8.03 12.04
N GLY A 14 6.90 -9.22 11.75
CA GLY A 14 6.51 -10.46 12.42
C GLY A 14 5.29 -11.11 11.76
N PRO A 15 5.21 -12.45 11.66
CA PRO A 15 4.19 -13.13 10.87
C PRO A 15 2.75 -12.85 11.34
N GLN A 16 2.54 -12.63 12.63
CA GLN A 16 1.21 -12.40 13.22
C GLN A 16 0.65 -11.00 12.89
N ARG A 17 1.52 -10.08 12.45
CA ARG A 17 1.14 -8.70 12.09
C ARG A 17 0.97 -8.50 10.58
N VAL A 18 1.06 -9.58 9.80
CA VAL A 18 0.81 -9.52 8.35
C VAL A 18 -0.69 -9.61 8.10
N VAL A 19 -1.20 -8.69 7.29
CA VAL A 19 -2.57 -8.73 6.77
C VAL A 19 -2.48 -8.82 5.25
N THR A 20 -2.86 -9.98 4.72
CA THR A 20 -2.91 -10.25 3.28
C THR A 20 -4.33 -10.02 2.80
N VAL A 21 -4.47 -9.24 1.74
CA VAL A 21 -5.76 -8.98 1.09
C VAL A 21 -5.72 -9.51 -0.34
N VAL A 22 -6.77 -10.22 -0.74
CA VAL A 22 -6.89 -10.80 -2.08
C VAL A 22 -8.32 -10.67 -2.58
N ASN A 23 -8.55 -10.74 -3.88
CA ASN A 23 -9.91 -10.88 -4.40
C ASN A 23 -10.48 -12.27 -4.08
N SER A 24 -11.80 -12.38 -3.90
CA SER A 24 -12.47 -13.67 -3.63
C SER A 24 -12.13 -14.77 -4.64
N ASP A 25 -11.95 -14.43 -5.91
CA ASP A 25 -11.53 -15.38 -6.95
C ASP A 25 -10.17 -16.00 -6.65
N HIS A 26 -9.23 -15.21 -6.11
CA HIS A 26 -7.89 -15.68 -5.72
C HIS A 26 -7.90 -16.39 -4.37
N HIS A 27 -8.80 -16.02 -3.46
CA HIS A 27 -8.94 -16.62 -2.15
C HIS A 27 -9.18 -18.14 -2.24
N ILE A 28 -10.00 -18.58 -3.21
CA ILE A 28 -10.29 -19.99 -3.47
C ILE A 28 -9.00 -20.77 -3.80
N TYR A 29 -8.07 -20.17 -4.54
CA TYR A 29 -6.79 -20.81 -4.88
C TYR A 29 -5.85 -20.90 -3.69
N LEU A 30 -5.83 -19.89 -2.82
CA LEU A 30 -4.98 -19.87 -1.62
C LEU A 30 -5.42 -20.89 -0.56
N GLN A 31 -6.68 -21.32 -0.58
CA GLN A 31 -7.21 -22.34 0.35
C GLN A 31 -7.01 -23.78 -0.14
N ARG A 32 -6.44 -24.00 -1.33
CA ARG A 32 -6.25 -25.36 -1.87
C ARG A 32 -5.16 -26.14 -1.10
N PRO A 33 -5.19 -27.49 -1.12
CA PRO A 33 -4.33 -28.36 -0.30
C PRO A 33 -2.81 -28.22 -0.51
N ARG A 34 -2.34 -27.55 -1.57
CA ARG A 34 -0.93 -27.17 -1.74
C ARG A 34 -0.67 -25.82 -1.07
N ARG A 35 -0.77 -25.84 0.27
CA ARG A 35 -0.88 -24.67 1.15
C ARG A 35 0.31 -23.71 0.99
N LEU A 36 0.04 -22.54 0.45
CA LEU A 36 0.84 -21.36 0.76
C LEU A 36 0.66 -21.06 2.25
N ASN A 37 1.76 -21.03 3.01
CA ASN A 37 1.70 -20.61 4.40
C ASN A 37 1.51 -19.09 4.44
N ILE A 38 0.27 -18.63 4.50
CA ILE A 38 -0.06 -17.22 4.61
C ILE A 38 0.11 -16.80 6.09
N PRO A 39 1.11 -15.97 6.42
CA PRO A 39 1.27 -15.47 7.79
C PRO A 39 0.13 -14.51 8.15
N GLY A 40 -0.28 -14.56 9.41
CA GLY A 40 -1.24 -13.60 9.97
C GLY A 40 -2.64 -13.76 9.41
N ARG A 41 -3.26 -12.65 9.00
CA ARG A 41 -4.65 -12.61 8.54
C ARG A 41 -4.73 -12.62 7.02
N LEU A 42 -5.70 -13.36 6.48
CA LEU A 42 -6.09 -13.32 5.07
C LEU A 42 -7.51 -12.78 4.97
N ILE A 43 -7.72 -11.76 4.14
CA ILE A 43 -9.02 -11.10 3.93
C ILE A 43 -9.36 -11.15 2.45
N ALA A 44 -10.57 -11.60 2.13
CA ALA A 44 -11.10 -11.61 0.77
C ALA A 44 -11.86 -10.31 0.47
N GLN A 45 -11.49 -9.63 -0.59
CA GLN A 45 -12.29 -8.56 -1.20
C GLN A 45 -13.40 -9.21 -2.03
N PRO A 46 -14.67 -8.90 -1.75
CA PRO A 46 -15.81 -9.51 -2.44
C PRO A 46 -15.91 -9.06 -3.90
N ARG A 47 -15.29 -7.94 -4.26
CA ARG A 47 -15.28 -7.37 -5.62
C ARG A 47 -14.05 -6.47 -5.82
N ARG A 48 -13.66 -6.26 -7.07
CA ARG A 48 -12.56 -5.36 -7.46
C ARG A 48 -13.07 -3.92 -7.54
N CYS A 49 -12.56 -3.05 -6.66
CA CYS A 49 -12.86 -1.61 -6.64
C CYS A 49 -11.58 -0.77 -6.81
N ASP A 50 -10.63 -1.26 -7.62
CA ASP A 50 -9.26 -0.74 -7.78
C ASP A 50 -8.42 -0.87 -6.48
N THR A 51 -7.29 -0.18 -6.41
CA THR A 51 -6.21 -0.35 -5.44
C THR A 51 -6.48 0.32 -4.10
N GLY A 52 -7.24 1.41 -4.05
CA GLY A 52 -7.60 2.13 -2.84
C GLY A 52 -8.27 1.23 -1.81
N PRO A 53 -9.41 0.57 -2.13
CA PRO A 53 -10.06 -0.39 -1.25
C PRO A 53 -9.15 -1.55 -0.82
N GLY A 54 -8.24 -1.98 -1.71
CA GLY A 54 -7.20 -2.96 -1.40
C GLY A 54 -6.20 -2.47 -0.34
N VAL A 55 -5.94 -1.17 -0.24
CA VAL A 55 -5.10 -0.59 0.83
C VAL A 55 -5.92 -0.35 2.10
N PHE A 56 -7.12 0.22 1.98
CA PHE A 56 -7.89 0.69 3.14
C PHE A 56 -8.65 -0.39 3.89
N LEU A 57 -9.01 -1.52 3.26
CA LEU A 57 -9.58 -2.67 3.94
C LEU A 57 -8.61 -3.28 5.00
N PRO A 58 -7.40 -3.72 4.64
CA PRO A 58 -6.45 -4.22 5.63
C PRO A 58 -5.98 -3.11 6.59
N LEU A 59 -5.94 -1.84 6.16
CA LEU A 59 -5.64 -0.73 7.06
C LEU A 59 -6.68 -0.59 8.18
N SER A 60 -7.97 -0.74 7.89
CA SER A 60 -9.02 -0.77 8.92
C SER A 60 -8.83 -1.89 9.95
N VAL A 61 -8.31 -3.05 9.52
CA VAL A 61 -7.98 -4.15 10.42
C VAL A 61 -6.82 -3.79 11.34
N VAL A 62 -5.75 -3.19 10.80
CA VAL A 62 -4.63 -2.72 11.61
C VAL A 62 -5.09 -1.64 12.59
N MET A 63 -5.86 -0.66 12.13
CA MET A 63 -6.31 0.47 12.96
C MET A 63 -7.30 0.06 14.05
N ALA A 64 -8.05 -1.02 13.88
CA ALA A 64 -8.90 -1.57 14.94
C ALA A 64 -8.09 -2.12 16.13
N GLN A 65 -6.82 -2.49 15.90
CA GLN A 65 -5.91 -2.97 16.94
C GLN A 65 -5.01 -1.85 17.47
N ASP A 66 -4.43 -1.06 16.56
CA ASP A 66 -3.56 0.06 16.87
C ASP A 66 -3.73 1.19 15.82
N PRO A 67 -4.48 2.26 16.15
CA PRO A 67 -4.67 3.41 15.27
C PRO A 67 -3.39 4.18 14.91
N LYS A 68 -2.31 4.00 15.68
CA LYS A 68 -1.02 4.68 15.51
C LYS A 68 0.07 3.75 14.99
N ALA A 69 -0.28 2.53 14.60
CA ALA A 69 0.66 1.58 14.02
C ALA A 69 1.38 2.19 12.81
N LEU A 70 2.68 1.91 12.69
CA LEU A 70 3.39 2.08 11.43
C LEU A 70 3.09 0.89 10.54
N VAL A 71 2.71 1.15 9.30
CA VAL A 71 2.34 0.13 8.33
C VAL A 71 3.24 0.22 7.10
N ALA A 72 3.53 -0.93 6.52
CA ALA A 72 4.09 -1.04 5.18
C ALA A 72 3.07 -1.71 4.26
N VAL A 73 2.69 -1.03 3.18
CA VAL A 73 1.87 -1.59 2.10
C VAL A 73 2.82 -2.14 1.05
N MET A 74 2.62 -3.39 0.62
CA MET A 74 3.50 -4.05 -0.34
C MET A 74 2.70 -4.80 -1.42
N PRO A 75 2.84 -4.45 -2.70
CA PRO A 75 2.29 -5.25 -3.79
C PRO A 75 2.87 -6.67 -3.79
N SER A 76 2.01 -7.65 -4.09
CA SER A 76 2.35 -9.07 -3.99
C SER A 76 3.15 -9.63 -5.17
N ASP A 77 3.27 -8.85 -6.24
CA ASP A 77 3.77 -9.22 -7.56
C ASP A 77 5.16 -8.63 -7.88
N HIS A 78 5.77 -7.88 -6.96
CA HIS A 78 7.10 -7.27 -7.18
C HIS A 78 8.27 -8.22 -6.97
N PHE A 79 9.16 -8.24 -7.96
CA PHE A 79 10.46 -8.90 -7.88
C PHE A 79 11.49 -7.94 -7.30
N ILE A 80 12.03 -8.32 -6.15
CA ILE A 80 13.06 -7.55 -5.45
C ILE A 80 14.27 -8.46 -5.32
N HIS A 81 15.30 -8.15 -6.10
CA HIS A 81 16.50 -8.97 -6.22
C HIS A 81 17.28 -9.03 -4.89
N SER A 82 17.66 -7.88 -4.34
CA SER A 82 18.42 -7.80 -3.09
C SER A 82 17.52 -7.65 -1.87
N LYS A 83 17.29 -8.77 -1.15
CA LYS A 83 16.51 -8.77 0.10
C LYS A 83 17.15 -7.88 1.18
N ALA A 84 18.48 -7.90 1.29
CA ALA A 84 19.20 -7.15 2.31
C ALA A 84 19.11 -5.64 2.08
N ALA A 85 19.37 -5.17 0.86
CA ALA A 85 19.25 -3.76 0.51
C ALA A 85 17.81 -3.24 0.71
N PHE A 86 16.82 -4.03 0.30
CA PHE A 86 15.42 -3.70 0.53
C PHE A 86 15.09 -3.58 2.02
N GLN A 87 15.57 -4.49 2.87
CA GLN A 87 15.34 -4.40 4.31
C GLN A 87 15.95 -3.14 4.91
N THR A 88 17.15 -2.73 4.48
CA THR A 88 17.77 -1.47 4.92
C THR A 88 16.93 -0.26 4.53
N ILE A 89 16.42 -0.22 3.28
CA ILE A 89 15.54 0.86 2.80
C ILE A 89 14.23 0.89 3.60
N LEU A 90 13.63 -0.28 3.82
CA LEU A 90 12.38 -0.39 4.56
C LEU A 90 12.53 0.06 6.02
N ASN A 91 13.62 -0.30 6.69
CA ASN A 91 13.90 0.13 8.06
C ASN A 91 14.05 1.66 8.15
N GLU A 92 14.79 2.27 7.23
CA GLU A 92 14.91 3.74 7.20
C GLU A 92 13.57 4.42 6.89
N ALA A 93 12.71 3.81 6.07
CA ALA A 93 11.36 4.32 5.83
C ALA A 93 10.48 4.27 7.10
N PHE A 94 10.62 3.21 7.91
CA PHE A 94 9.96 3.13 9.22
C PHE A 94 10.50 4.18 10.21
N GLU A 95 11.82 4.41 10.24
CA GLU A 95 12.42 5.48 11.05
C GLU A 95 11.87 6.85 10.62
N LEU A 96 11.85 7.15 9.33
CA LEU A 96 11.27 8.39 8.81
C LEU A 96 9.80 8.55 9.18
N ALA A 97 8.98 7.49 9.02
CA ALA A 97 7.58 7.53 9.39
C ALA A 97 7.36 7.71 10.91
N THR A 98 8.31 7.26 11.73
CA THR A 98 8.30 7.51 13.18
C THR A 98 8.52 8.99 13.48
N TYR A 99 9.49 9.62 12.82
CA TYR A 99 9.81 11.04 13.03
C TYR A 99 8.84 12.01 12.33
N LEU A 100 8.18 11.55 11.28
CA LEU A 100 7.25 12.32 10.45
C LEU A 100 5.88 11.63 10.40
N PRO A 101 5.15 11.53 11.54
CA PRO A 101 3.96 10.69 11.66
C PRO A 101 2.78 11.09 10.76
N ARG A 102 2.81 12.29 10.17
CA ARG A 102 1.80 12.78 9.22
C ARG A 102 2.23 12.68 7.74
N LYS A 103 3.39 12.07 7.47
CA LYS A 103 3.92 11.90 6.11
C LYS A 103 3.77 10.45 5.66
N ILE A 104 3.56 10.30 4.35
CA ILE A 104 3.54 9.03 3.65
C ILE A 104 4.90 8.89 2.97
N ILE A 105 5.64 7.83 3.30
CA ILE A 105 6.96 7.56 2.72
C ILE A 105 6.78 6.59 1.56
N LEU A 106 7.25 6.98 0.38
CA LEU A 106 7.21 6.18 -0.84
C LEU A 106 8.57 5.55 -1.09
N LEU A 107 8.61 4.25 -1.36
CA LEU A 107 9.80 3.61 -1.90
C LEU A 107 9.73 3.72 -3.42
N ALA A 108 10.75 4.33 -4.01
CA ALA A 108 10.85 4.53 -5.44
C ALA A 108 11.99 3.67 -6.03
N ALA A 109 11.93 3.40 -7.34
CA ALA A 109 12.97 2.70 -8.08
C ALA A 109 13.56 3.60 -9.16
N GLU A 110 14.85 3.45 -9.43
CA GLU A 110 15.48 4.10 -10.58
C GLU A 110 14.92 3.45 -11.87
N PRO A 111 14.44 4.27 -12.82
CA PRO A 111 13.93 3.78 -14.10
C PRO A 111 15.08 3.36 -15.01
N ASP A 112 14.87 2.31 -15.80
CA ASP A 112 15.75 1.96 -16.92
C ASP A 112 15.15 2.34 -18.29
N ALA A 113 13.89 2.75 -18.31
CA ALA A 113 13.14 3.14 -19.49
C ALA A 113 11.99 4.12 -19.16
N PRO A 114 11.50 4.88 -20.16
CA PRO A 114 10.30 5.70 -20.03
C PRO A 114 9.03 4.83 -20.13
N GLU A 115 8.60 4.25 -19.00
CA GLU A 115 7.39 3.41 -18.89
C GLU A 115 6.13 4.23 -18.55
N PRO A 116 5.19 4.45 -19.51
CA PRO A 116 3.94 5.18 -19.25
C PRO A 116 2.92 4.41 -18.41
N ASP A 117 3.04 3.08 -18.27
CA ASP A 117 2.11 2.30 -17.44
C ASP A 117 2.44 2.36 -15.94
N TYR A 118 3.53 3.03 -15.56
CA TYR A 118 3.96 3.20 -14.17
C TYR A 118 3.60 4.59 -13.62
N GLY A 119 3.55 4.68 -12.29
CA GLY A 119 3.59 5.97 -11.61
C GLY A 119 5.01 6.52 -11.56
N TRP A 120 5.14 7.83 -11.56
CA TRP A 120 6.41 8.54 -11.54
C TRP A 120 6.47 9.54 -10.37
N ILE A 121 7.64 9.66 -9.76
CA ILE A 121 7.91 10.51 -8.60
C ILE A 121 9.08 11.41 -8.96
N THR A 122 8.84 12.71 -9.04
CA THR A 122 9.91 13.70 -9.17
C THR A 122 10.43 14.05 -7.78
N PRO A 123 11.70 13.76 -7.46
CA PRO A 123 12.28 14.11 -6.18
C PRO A 123 12.48 15.63 -6.07
N GLY A 124 12.05 16.20 -4.96
CA GLY A 124 12.33 17.58 -4.55
C GLY A 124 13.54 17.68 -3.63
N PRO A 125 13.58 18.69 -2.72
CA PRO A 125 14.69 18.88 -1.80
C PRO A 125 14.97 17.65 -0.93
N ARG A 126 16.25 17.31 -0.80
CA ARG A 126 16.73 16.19 0.01
C ARG A 126 16.62 16.51 1.50
N LEU A 127 16.19 15.53 2.31
CA LEU A 127 16.19 15.65 3.76
C LEU A 127 17.62 15.60 4.31
N ILE A 128 17.92 16.46 5.30
CA ILE A 128 19.25 16.55 5.91
C ILE A 128 19.64 15.19 6.50
N ARG A 129 20.85 14.70 6.17
CA ARG A 129 21.42 13.43 6.64
C ARG A 129 20.54 12.19 6.34
N SER A 130 19.74 12.24 5.29
CA SER A 130 18.92 11.11 4.82
C SER A 130 19.15 10.85 3.33
N ARG A 131 18.79 9.65 2.85
CA ARG A 131 18.67 9.38 1.40
C ARG A 131 17.30 9.77 0.82
N ALA A 132 16.35 10.11 1.67
CA ALA A 132 15.02 10.51 1.24
C ALA A 132 15.00 11.98 0.79
N SER A 133 14.13 12.25 -0.19
CA SER A 133 13.76 13.59 -0.63
C SER A 133 12.29 13.83 -0.36
N LEU A 134 11.91 15.10 -0.26
CA LEU A 134 10.50 15.48 -0.43
C LEU A 134 10.04 15.11 -1.83
N VAL A 135 8.76 14.80 -2.01
CA VAL A 135 8.16 14.62 -3.33
C VAL A 135 7.79 16.00 -3.86
N ASP A 136 8.35 16.37 -5.01
CA ASP A 136 7.97 17.61 -5.69
C ASP A 136 6.73 17.40 -6.56
N ARG A 137 6.72 16.27 -7.30
CA ARG A 137 5.60 15.89 -8.15
C ARG A 137 5.40 14.38 -8.12
N PHE A 138 4.15 13.96 -8.11
CA PHE A 138 3.76 12.58 -8.37
C PHE A 138 2.89 12.57 -9.64
N LYS A 139 3.04 11.54 -10.48
CA LYS A 139 2.24 11.39 -11.69
C LYS A 139 1.91 9.92 -11.96
N GLU A 140 0.64 9.52 -11.83
CA GLU A 140 0.22 8.15 -12.10
C GLU A 140 -0.08 7.95 -13.59
N LYS A 141 0.63 7.03 -14.23
CA LYS A 141 0.43 6.59 -15.62
C LYS A 141 0.36 7.76 -16.62
N PRO A 142 1.47 8.51 -16.77
CA PRO A 142 1.53 9.66 -17.67
C PRO A 142 1.32 9.25 -19.13
N HIS A 143 1.06 10.25 -19.97
CA HIS A 143 1.12 10.05 -21.42
C HIS A 143 2.55 9.63 -21.84
N PRO A 144 2.75 8.80 -22.88
CA PRO A 144 4.09 8.36 -23.30
C PRO A 144 5.11 9.50 -23.46
N ALA A 145 4.73 10.60 -24.11
CA ALA A 145 5.60 11.78 -24.24
C ALA A 145 6.01 12.41 -22.89
N GLU A 146 5.13 12.38 -21.89
CA GLU A 146 5.44 12.89 -20.54
C GLU A 146 6.34 11.89 -19.76
N SER A 147 6.18 10.58 -19.97
CA SER A 147 7.11 9.58 -19.38
C SER A 147 8.56 9.75 -19.87
N GLU A 148 8.75 10.15 -21.14
CA GLU A 148 10.06 10.48 -21.72
C GLU A 148 10.69 11.73 -21.08
N GLU A 149 9.87 12.72 -20.75
CA GLU A 149 10.33 13.92 -20.05
C GLU A 149 10.69 13.63 -18.59
N LEU A 150 9.86 12.85 -17.89
CA LEU A 150 10.10 12.42 -16.51
C LEU A 150 11.37 11.58 -16.41
N HIS A 151 11.57 10.65 -17.33
CA HIS A 151 12.78 9.83 -17.40
C HIS A 151 14.04 10.70 -17.57
N ARG A 152 14.04 11.62 -18.54
CA ARG A 152 15.16 12.55 -18.76
C ARG A 152 15.37 13.53 -17.58
N GLY A 153 14.30 13.85 -16.85
CA GLY A 153 14.31 14.75 -15.70
C GLY A 153 14.81 14.11 -14.40
N GLY A 154 15.16 12.83 -14.41
CA GLY A 154 15.63 12.11 -13.21
C GLY A 154 14.49 11.76 -12.23
N SER A 155 13.25 11.70 -12.71
CA SER A 155 12.13 11.15 -11.92
C SER A 155 12.31 9.65 -11.72
N LEU A 156 11.70 9.13 -10.66
CA LEU A 156 11.79 7.74 -10.23
C LEU A 156 10.47 7.02 -10.47
N TRP A 157 10.48 5.70 -10.62
CA TRP A 157 9.25 4.91 -10.66
C TRP A 157 8.64 4.75 -9.26
N ASN A 158 7.32 4.93 -9.18
CA ASN A 158 6.53 4.56 -8.01
C ASN A 158 6.43 3.04 -7.91
N THR A 159 6.94 2.46 -6.81
CA THR A 159 6.86 1.01 -6.58
C THR A 159 5.60 0.59 -5.83
N MET A 160 4.66 1.50 -5.52
CA MET A 160 3.49 1.21 -4.67
C MET A 160 3.81 0.61 -3.29
N ILE A 161 5.09 0.57 -2.90
CA ILE A 161 5.51 0.21 -1.55
C ILE A 161 5.54 1.49 -0.74
N VAL A 162 4.71 1.52 0.30
CA VAL A 162 4.46 2.71 1.10
C VAL A 162 4.65 2.40 2.56
N VAL A 163 5.33 3.28 3.30
CA VAL A 163 5.46 3.23 4.75
C VAL A 163 4.88 4.49 5.37
N ALA A 164 3.98 4.35 6.33
CA ALA A 164 3.34 5.49 6.99
C ALA A 164 2.79 5.09 8.36
N GLN A 165 2.44 6.08 9.19
CA GLN A 165 1.49 5.83 10.27
C GLN A 165 0.10 5.56 9.68
N ALA A 166 -0.63 4.60 10.22
CA ALA A 166 -1.94 4.22 9.73
C ALA A 166 -2.93 5.39 9.72
N SER A 167 -2.88 6.25 10.74
CA SER A 167 -3.63 7.50 10.82
C SER A 167 -3.35 8.45 9.65
N ALA A 168 -2.10 8.58 9.17
CA ALA A 168 -1.76 9.47 8.08
C ALA A 168 -2.41 9.02 6.75
N LEU A 169 -2.33 7.73 6.42
CA LEU A 169 -3.02 7.17 5.26
C LEU A 169 -4.54 7.38 5.38
N TRP A 170 -5.07 7.14 6.58
CA TRP A 170 -6.50 7.28 6.85
C TRP A 170 -7.00 8.72 6.75
N GLU A 171 -6.23 9.70 7.24
CA GLU A 171 -6.50 11.13 7.08
C GLU A 171 -6.56 11.52 5.60
N SER A 172 -5.63 11.04 4.77
CA SER A 172 -5.67 11.27 3.31
C SER A 172 -6.93 10.71 2.67
N ALA A 173 -7.34 9.49 3.01
CA ALA A 173 -8.60 8.93 2.50
C ALA A 173 -9.83 9.70 2.98
N GLN A 174 -9.88 10.15 4.24
CA GLN A 174 -11.00 10.95 4.73
C GLN A 174 -11.10 12.30 4.00
N ALA A 175 -9.96 12.93 3.69
CA ALA A 175 -9.94 14.22 3.01
C ALA A 175 -10.33 14.10 1.52
N LEU A 176 -9.87 13.06 0.84
CA LEU A 176 -9.99 12.93 -0.62
C LEU A 176 -11.16 12.02 -1.05
N HIS A 177 -11.45 10.96 -0.28
CA HIS A 177 -12.50 9.98 -0.55
C HIS A 177 -13.32 9.66 0.71
N PRO A 178 -14.03 10.65 1.27
CA PRO A 178 -14.79 10.48 2.52
C PRO A 178 -15.84 9.37 2.46
N GLU A 179 -16.43 9.08 1.29
CA GLU A 179 -17.35 7.96 1.13
C GLU A 179 -16.66 6.61 1.38
N MET A 180 -15.50 6.36 0.75
CA MET A 180 -14.73 5.13 0.98
C MET A 180 -14.28 5.03 2.44
N ALA A 181 -13.75 6.12 3.00
CA ALA A 181 -13.27 6.15 4.37
C ALA A 181 -14.38 5.86 5.38
N SER A 182 -15.56 6.49 5.24
CA SER A 182 -16.71 6.29 6.15
C SER A 182 -17.24 4.85 6.10
N ARG A 183 -17.31 4.23 4.92
CA ARG A 183 -17.68 2.82 4.77
C ARG A 183 -16.73 1.89 5.51
N PHE A 184 -15.42 2.09 5.35
CA PHE A 184 -14.42 1.30 6.07
C PHE A 184 -14.33 1.65 7.56
N GLN A 185 -14.73 2.85 7.99
CA GLN A 185 -14.88 3.20 9.39
C GLN A 185 -16.01 2.40 10.04
N ALA A 186 -17.15 2.29 9.36
CA ALA A 186 -18.30 1.52 9.79
C ALA A 186 -18.01 0.00 9.88
N LEU A 187 -17.00 -0.48 9.15
CA LEU A 187 -16.53 -1.86 9.24
C LEU A 187 -15.85 -2.18 10.59
N ARG A 188 -15.15 -1.21 11.20
CA ARG A 188 -14.22 -1.46 12.32
C ARG A 188 -14.82 -2.24 13.50
N PRO A 189 -16.05 -1.96 13.98
CA PRO A 189 -16.66 -2.70 15.08
C PRO A 189 -16.89 -4.20 14.80
N TRP A 190 -16.94 -4.58 13.52
CA TRP A 190 -17.24 -5.95 13.08
C TRP A 190 -15.99 -6.78 12.80
N ILE A 191 -14.80 -6.16 12.82
CA ILE A 191 -13.53 -6.83 12.57
C ILE A 191 -13.24 -7.82 13.71
N GLY A 192 -12.98 -9.07 13.35
CA GLY A 192 -12.73 -10.19 14.27
C GLY A 192 -14.00 -10.88 14.76
N THR A 193 -15.19 -10.40 14.39
CA THR A 193 -16.47 -10.99 14.79
C THR A 193 -16.92 -12.09 13.81
N PRO A 194 -17.85 -12.99 14.20
CA PRO A 194 -18.39 -14.02 13.30
C PRO A 194 -19.05 -13.46 12.03
N VAL A 195 -19.47 -12.19 12.03
CA VAL A 195 -20.13 -11.52 10.91
C VAL A 195 -19.19 -10.62 10.09
N GLU A 196 -17.86 -10.68 10.32
CA GLU A 196 -16.89 -9.84 9.60
C GLU A 196 -17.04 -9.96 8.08
N ALA A 197 -17.17 -11.17 7.55
CA ALA A 197 -17.28 -11.40 6.11
C ALA A 197 -18.54 -10.75 5.51
N GLU A 198 -19.67 -10.82 6.22
CA GLU A 198 -20.92 -10.19 5.80
C GLU A 198 -20.83 -8.66 5.88
N ALA A 199 -20.19 -8.14 6.94
CA ALA A 199 -19.92 -6.71 7.08
C ALA A 199 -19.00 -6.20 5.97
N VAL A 200 -17.98 -6.96 5.58
CA VAL A 200 -17.12 -6.64 4.42
C VAL A 200 -17.94 -6.64 3.13
N ASP A 201 -18.78 -7.65 2.86
CA ASP A 201 -19.65 -7.63 1.66
C ASP A 201 -20.54 -6.38 1.65
N MET A 202 -21.19 -6.07 2.77
CA MET A 202 -22.06 -4.92 2.90
C MET A 202 -21.34 -3.60 2.61
N VAL A 203 -20.14 -3.43 3.18
CA VAL A 203 -19.29 -2.25 2.96
C VAL A 203 -18.93 -2.09 1.48
N TYR A 204 -18.66 -3.19 0.80
CA TYR A 204 -18.33 -3.20 -0.63
C TYR A 204 -19.55 -3.00 -1.55
N ARG A 205 -20.80 -3.11 -1.06
CA ARG A 205 -21.99 -2.78 -1.86
C ARG A 205 -22.04 -1.28 -2.15
N GLY A 206 -21.83 -0.94 -3.41
CA GLY A 206 -21.74 0.45 -3.85
C GLY A 206 -20.43 1.15 -3.44
N MET A 207 -19.37 0.40 -3.12
CA MET A 207 -18.06 1.00 -2.89
C MET A 207 -17.56 1.68 -4.18
N PRO A 208 -17.13 2.95 -4.11
CA PRO A 208 -16.55 3.62 -5.27
C PRO A 208 -15.25 2.93 -5.71
N SER A 209 -14.97 3.02 -7.01
CA SER A 209 -13.64 2.66 -7.53
C SER A 209 -12.67 3.78 -7.20
N VAL A 210 -11.61 3.49 -6.45
CA VAL A 210 -10.61 4.48 -6.03
C VAL A 210 -9.22 3.93 -6.31
N ASN A 211 -8.44 4.61 -7.13
CA ASN A 211 -7.06 4.29 -7.40
C ASN A 211 -6.15 4.95 -6.36
N PHE A 212 -5.37 4.15 -5.63
CA PHE A 212 -4.57 4.66 -4.53
C PHE A 212 -3.49 5.65 -4.99
N SER A 213 -2.80 5.39 -6.10
CA SER A 213 -1.79 6.33 -6.61
C SER A 213 -2.40 7.62 -7.10
N ARG A 214 -3.35 7.53 -8.03
CA ARG A 214 -3.93 8.70 -8.70
C ARG A 214 -4.79 9.53 -7.77
N ASP A 215 -5.61 8.89 -6.95
CA ASP A 215 -6.66 9.58 -6.23
C ASP A 215 -6.25 9.89 -4.77
N ILE A 216 -5.15 9.30 -4.26
CA ILE A 216 -4.58 9.61 -2.94
C ILE A 216 -3.17 10.18 -3.04
N LEU A 217 -2.23 9.52 -3.72
CA LEU A 217 -0.81 9.94 -3.71
C LEU A 217 -0.50 11.13 -4.63
N GLU A 218 -1.21 11.28 -5.75
CA GLU A 218 -1.04 12.40 -6.70
C GLU A 218 -1.72 13.70 -6.24
N ARG A 219 -2.47 13.69 -5.14
CA ARG A 219 -3.36 14.77 -4.71
C ARG A 219 -2.74 15.77 -3.72
#